data_AF-A0A2G8DF13-F1
#
_entry.id   AF-A0A2G8DF13-F1
#
_cell.length_a   1.000
_cell.length_b   1.000
_cell.length_c   1.000
_cell.angle_alpha   90.00
_cell.angle_beta   90.00
_cell.angle_gamma   90.00
#
_symmetry.space_group_name_H-M   'P 1'
#
loop_
_entity.id
_entity.type
_entity.pdbx_description
1 polymer ?
#
loop_
_entity_poly.entity_id
_entity_poly.type
_entity_poly.pdbx_seq_one_letter_code
_entity_poly.pdbx_strand_id
1 'polypeptide(L)'
;MAFTASVAVVVILSAFSFTAMWEDPPIIPGSGVTEIKMLSEWLPSIEGTMLDTEVYIIRGAEEGGRFLLLGGTHPNEPGGTLAAVVFVENVSALSGTVYVIPRSNHSAFTHNDAMEGAPQFFSIELPDGSERVFRFGSRRTNPIAQWPDPTIYLHPTGATLGGGEVSNLNRTFPGRENGYSTEKVAAAIMNLVLEEDIDLVCDLHESSPEYPVNNAIVFHQEAAELAIMTQMMLEIEGIDIRLEESPVNLRGLTHREIGDNSDAYVVLLEVSNPSQGRLRGKTTEELVTEGIDKYYLQASKDGKLFAPYDESGYPLDLRVARHVATIRVLLDSWNMMFPERTIFLSDVPPYEGLVDGLGTYLNPVS
;
A
#
# COMPACT_ATOMS: atom_id res chain seq x y z
N MET A 1 20.50 35.34 24.69
CA MET A 1 21.42 34.21 24.50
C MET A 1 20.79 32.88 24.89
N ALA A 2 20.27 32.70 26.12
CA ALA A 2 19.64 31.43 26.52
C ALA A 2 18.44 31.02 25.62
N PHE A 3 17.49 31.93 25.36
CA PHE A 3 16.34 31.65 24.48
C PHE A 3 16.77 31.21 23.07
N THR A 4 17.69 31.96 22.44
CA THR A 4 18.22 31.63 21.11
C THR A 4 18.91 30.27 21.10
N ALA A 5 19.68 29.94 22.15
CA ALA A 5 20.32 28.64 22.29
C ALA A 5 19.29 27.51 22.43
N SER A 6 18.24 27.71 23.24
CA SER A 6 17.15 26.73 23.38
C SER A 6 16.40 26.50 22.07
N VAL A 7 16.08 27.56 21.34
CA VAL A 7 15.45 27.44 20.00
C VAL A 7 16.36 26.68 19.04
N ALA A 8 17.65 27.01 19.00
CA ALA A 8 18.60 26.31 18.13
C ALA A 8 18.68 24.80 18.45
N VAL A 9 18.71 24.44 19.74
CA VAL A 9 18.70 23.03 20.17
C VAL A 9 17.42 22.33 19.70
N VAL A 10 16.24 22.94 19.89
CA VAL A 10 14.96 22.35 19.43
C VAL A 10 14.94 22.16 17.92
N VAL A 11 15.40 23.16 17.15
CA VAL A 11 15.48 23.06 15.68
C VAL A 11 16.41 21.94 15.25
N ILE A 12 17.60 21.83 15.85
CA ILE A 12 18.58 20.79 15.53
C ILE A 12 18.04 19.40 15.86
N LEU A 13 17.45 19.21 17.04
CA LEU A 13 16.86 17.93 17.44
C LEU A 13 15.67 17.54 16.55
N SER A 14 14.82 18.50 16.20
CA SER A 14 13.69 18.27 15.28
C SER A 14 14.17 17.91 13.88
N ALA A 15 15.24 18.55 13.40
CA ALA A 15 15.86 18.22 12.13
C ALA A 15 16.40 16.78 12.12
N PHE A 16 17.15 16.38 13.16
CA PHE A 16 17.64 15.00 13.28
C PHE A 16 16.52 13.97 13.34
N SER A 17 15.48 14.21 14.13
CA SER A 17 14.30 13.34 14.20
C SER A 17 13.58 13.25 12.85
N PHE A 18 13.41 14.38 12.16
CA PHE A 18 12.77 14.40 10.84
C PHE A 18 13.60 13.63 9.80
N THR A 19 14.92 13.85 9.74
CA THR A 19 15.80 13.17 8.78
C THR A 19 16.04 11.70 9.11
N ALA A 20 15.76 11.25 10.34
CA ALA A 20 15.86 9.83 10.69
C ALA A 20 14.93 8.94 9.86
N MET A 21 13.81 9.48 9.36
CA MET A 21 12.89 8.76 8.47
C MET A 21 13.43 8.58 7.05
N TRP A 22 14.57 9.20 6.70
CA TRP A 22 15.14 9.12 5.35
C TRP A 22 16.01 7.88 5.15
N GLU A 23 16.35 7.18 6.24
CA GLU A 23 16.98 5.88 6.16
C GLU A 23 15.89 4.81 6.10
N ASP A 24 15.99 3.99 5.05
CA ASP A 24 15.02 2.95 4.76
C ASP A 24 15.25 1.74 5.66
N PRO A 25 14.25 1.32 6.46
CA PRO A 25 14.35 0.03 7.14
C PRO A 25 14.52 -1.09 6.10
N PRO A 26 15.33 -2.12 6.34
CA PRO A 26 15.56 -3.14 5.34
C PRO A 26 14.32 -4.00 5.11
N ILE A 27 14.10 -4.35 3.84
CA ILE A 27 13.23 -5.45 3.40
C ILE A 27 14.16 -6.60 3.02
N ILE A 28 13.95 -7.78 3.58
CA ILE A 28 14.87 -8.91 3.44
C ILE A 28 14.33 -9.85 2.35
N PRO A 29 14.86 -9.81 1.11
CA PRO A 29 14.30 -10.56 0.00
C PRO A 29 14.35 -12.06 0.28
N GLY A 30 13.22 -12.75 0.12
CA GLY A 30 13.13 -14.19 0.23
C GLY A 30 13.78 -14.90 -0.96
N SER A 31 13.90 -16.23 -0.89
CA SER A 31 14.49 -17.04 -1.97
C SER A 31 13.70 -17.00 -3.30
N GLY A 32 12.43 -16.57 -3.26
CA GLY A 32 11.60 -16.39 -4.45
C GLY A 32 11.94 -15.15 -5.27
N VAL A 33 12.60 -14.14 -4.68
CA VAL A 33 13.00 -12.93 -5.41
C VAL A 33 14.14 -13.28 -6.35
N THR A 34 13.87 -13.15 -7.65
CA THR A 34 14.81 -13.49 -8.73
C THR A 34 15.64 -12.29 -9.18
N GLU A 35 15.08 -11.09 -9.07
CA GLU A 35 15.72 -9.84 -9.48
C GLU A 35 15.16 -8.68 -8.66
N ILE A 36 15.98 -7.66 -8.43
CA ILE A 36 15.56 -6.39 -7.84
C ILE A 36 16.00 -5.30 -8.80
N LYS A 37 15.04 -4.51 -9.27
CA LYS A 37 15.26 -3.34 -10.13
C LYS A 37 14.86 -2.07 -9.38
N MET A 38 15.28 -0.91 -9.87
CA MET A 38 14.74 0.37 -9.43
C MET A 38 13.58 0.78 -10.33
N LEU A 39 12.59 1.50 -9.79
CA LEU A 39 11.46 2.03 -10.56
C LEU A 39 11.94 2.99 -11.67
N SER A 40 13.10 3.62 -11.48
CA SER A 40 13.79 4.42 -12.51
C SER A 40 14.13 3.66 -13.79
N GLU A 41 14.13 2.32 -13.80
CA GLU A 41 14.26 1.54 -15.05
C GLU A 41 13.15 1.87 -16.05
N TRP A 42 11.94 2.14 -15.56
CA TRP A 42 10.77 2.53 -16.38
C TRP A 42 10.57 4.04 -16.47
N LEU A 43 11.36 4.82 -15.75
CA LEU A 43 11.44 6.29 -15.91
C LEU A 43 12.79 6.83 -15.41
N PRO A 44 13.83 6.90 -16.25
CA PRO A 44 15.18 7.26 -15.81
C PRO A 44 15.29 8.62 -15.10
N SER A 45 14.33 9.52 -15.33
CA SER A 45 14.32 10.85 -14.71
C SER A 45 14.08 10.88 -13.20
N ILE A 46 13.67 9.77 -12.57
CA ILE A 46 13.52 9.67 -11.11
C ILE A 46 14.74 9.05 -10.42
N GLU A 47 15.72 8.54 -11.17
CA GLU A 47 16.92 7.88 -10.62
C GLU A 47 17.64 8.76 -9.59
N GLY A 48 17.98 8.18 -8.44
CA GLY A 48 18.71 8.87 -7.37
C GLY A 48 17.92 9.96 -6.65
N THR A 49 16.61 10.05 -6.89
CA THR A 49 15.70 10.94 -6.15
C THR A 49 14.93 10.17 -5.07
N MET A 50 14.26 10.90 -4.16
CA MET A 50 13.37 10.30 -3.14
C MET A 50 12.09 9.68 -3.72
N LEU A 51 11.92 9.72 -5.05
CA LEU A 51 10.78 9.16 -5.77
C LEU A 51 11.04 7.74 -6.27
N ASP A 52 12.32 7.37 -6.36
CA ASP A 52 12.75 6.06 -6.83
C ASP A 52 12.59 5.01 -5.72
N THR A 53 12.29 3.77 -6.09
CA THR A 53 12.04 2.67 -5.17
C THR A 53 12.38 1.33 -5.80
N GLU A 54 12.67 0.33 -4.98
CA GLU A 54 12.87 -1.03 -5.47
C GLU A 54 11.57 -1.64 -6.01
N VAL A 55 11.72 -2.38 -7.11
CA VAL A 55 10.74 -3.30 -7.68
C VAL A 55 11.32 -4.70 -7.57
N TYR A 56 10.69 -5.54 -6.74
CA TYR A 56 11.10 -6.93 -6.52
C TYR A 56 10.40 -7.82 -7.53
N ILE A 57 11.16 -8.62 -8.26
CA ILE A 57 10.64 -9.48 -9.34
C ILE A 57 10.78 -10.95 -8.92
N ILE A 58 9.64 -11.62 -8.84
CA ILE A 58 9.52 -13.06 -8.53
C ILE A 58 9.08 -13.75 -9.82
N ARG A 59 10.02 -14.42 -10.50
CA ARG A 59 9.78 -15.09 -11.79
C ARG A 59 9.63 -16.59 -11.59
N GLY A 60 8.52 -17.14 -12.07
CA GLY A 60 8.27 -18.57 -12.10
C GLY A 60 9.17 -19.32 -13.08
N ALA A 61 9.31 -20.62 -12.87
CA ALA A 61 10.04 -21.49 -13.79
C ALA A 61 9.27 -21.71 -15.10
N GLU A 62 7.94 -21.62 -15.06
CA GLU A 62 7.05 -21.76 -16.19
C GLU A 62 6.51 -20.39 -16.65
N GLU A 63 6.25 -20.25 -17.95
CA GLU A 63 5.56 -19.08 -18.49
C GLU A 63 4.13 -18.98 -17.92
N GLY A 64 3.58 -17.77 -17.89
CA GLY A 64 2.29 -17.48 -17.30
C GLY A 64 1.95 -16.01 -17.35
N GLY A 65 0.92 -15.60 -16.61
CA GLY A 65 0.49 -14.20 -16.53
C GLY A 65 1.48 -13.33 -15.75
N ARG A 66 1.29 -12.02 -15.83
CA ARG A 66 2.11 -11.02 -15.15
C ARG A 66 1.27 -10.22 -14.15
N PHE A 67 1.69 -10.23 -12.89
CA PHE A 67 0.98 -9.59 -11.78
C PHE A 67 1.81 -8.48 -11.16
N LEU A 68 1.21 -7.30 -10.97
CA LEU A 68 1.81 -6.19 -10.23
C LEU A 68 1.08 -5.99 -8.91
N LEU A 69 1.83 -6.05 -7.81
CA LEU A 69 1.37 -5.79 -6.46
C LEU A 69 1.96 -4.47 -5.94
N LEU A 70 1.09 -3.50 -5.65
CA LEU A 70 1.49 -2.20 -5.11
C LEU A 70 1.16 -2.12 -3.62
N GLY A 71 2.18 -1.91 -2.81
CA GLY A 71 2.08 -1.52 -1.41
C GLY A 71 2.64 -0.11 -1.21
N GLY A 72 2.31 0.53 -0.09
CA GLY A 72 2.91 1.81 0.27
C GLY A 72 2.54 2.97 -0.66
N THR A 73 1.40 2.90 -1.34
CA THR A 73 0.80 4.06 -2.03
C THR A 73 0.52 5.18 -1.03
N HIS A 74 0.04 4.81 0.17
CA HIS A 74 -0.05 5.67 1.33
C HIS A 74 0.67 5.03 2.54
N PRO A 75 1.86 5.51 2.89
CA PRO A 75 2.65 5.00 4.03
C PRO A 75 2.02 5.10 5.43
N ASN A 76 0.88 5.77 5.59
CA ASN A 76 0.09 5.71 6.83
C ASN A 76 -0.92 4.53 6.83
N GLU A 77 -0.84 3.64 5.85
CA GLU A 77 -1.63 2.42 5.68
C GLU A 77 -0.69 1.19 5.77
N PRO A 78 -0.22 0.84 6.99
CA PRO A 78 0.83 -0.17 7.17
C PRO A 78 0.40 -1.59 6.78
N GLY A 79 -0.89 -1.93 6.82
CA GLY A 79 -1.36 -3.27 6.47
C GLY A 79 -1.06 -3.64 5.01
N GLY A 80 -1.36 -2.73 4.08
CA GLY A 80 -1.05 -2.92 2.66
C GLY A 80 0.45 -2.95 2.38
N THR A 81 1.21 -2.08 3.05
CA THR A 81 2.69 -2.07 2.95
C THR A 81 3.30 -3.40 3.42
N LEU A 82 2.87 -3.90 4.58
CA LEU A 82 3.42 -5.12 5.16
C LEU A 82 2.95 -6.38 4.43
N ALA A 83 1.76 -6.39 3.84
CA ALA A 83 1.36 -7.46 2.94
C ALA A 83 2.28 -7.55 1.71
N ALA A 84 2.68 -6.42 1.12
CA ALA A 84 3.67 -6.41 0.04
C ALA A 84 5.06 -6.88 0.52
N VAL A 85 5.49 -6.51 1.74
CA VAL A 85 6.73 -7.02 2.35
C VAL A 85 6.65 -8.54 2.53
N VAL A 86 5.54 -9.07 3.08
CA VAL A 86 5.33 -10.52 3.24
C VAL A 86 5.49 -11.26 1.91
N PHE A 87 4.99 -10.69 0.81
CA PHE A 87 5.21 -11.25 -0.53
C PHE A 87 6.69 -11.28 -0.90
N VAL A 88 7.41 -10.18 -0.72
CA VAL A 88 8.86 -10.11 -1.01
C VAL A 88 9.67 -11.09 -0.16
N GLU A 89 9.32 -11.29 1.10
CA GLU A 89 10.14 -12.07 2.04
C GLU A 89 9.85 -13.58 2.02
N ASN A 90 8.68 -14.01 1.53
CA ASN A 90 8.23 -15.40 1.63
C ASN A 90 7.82 -16.05 0.31
N VAL A 91 7.21 -15.29 -0.61
CA VAL A 91 6.49 -15.87 -1.74
C VAL A 91 7.45 -16.25 -2.87
N SER A 92 7.19 -17.40 -3.48
CA SER A 92 7.83 -17.81 -4.74
C SER A 92 6.76 -18.01 -5.81
N ALA A 93 7.17 -18.03 -7.08
CA ALA A 93 6.29 -18.34 -8.21
C ALA A 93 6.74 -19.64 -8.88
N LEU A 94 5.77 -20.46 -9.29
CA LEU A 94 5.98 -21.63 -10.12
C LEU A 94 5.72 -21.30 -11.59
N SER A 95 4.64 -20.56 -11.87
CA SER A 95 4.26 -20.07 -13.21
C SER A 95 3.90 -18.58 -13.14
N GLY A 96 4.25 -17.84 -14.19
CA GLY A 96 4.01 -16.40 -14.29
C GLY A 96 5.10 -15.55 -13.64
N THR A 97 4.90 -14.24 -13.60
CA THR A 97 5.85 -13.28 -13.00
C THR A 97 5.11 -12.31 -12.11
N VAL A 98 5.62 -12.10 -10.89
CA VAL A 98 5.09 -11.11 -9.94
C VAL A 98 6.09 -9.98 -9.77
N TYR A 99 5.61 -8.76 -9.94
CA TYR A 99 6.31 -7.51 -9.65
C TYR A 99 5.73 -6.96 -8.35
N VAL A 100 6.56 -6.71 -7.35
CA VAL A 100 6.12 -6.18 -6.06
C VAL A 100 6.81 -4.86 -5.79
N ILE A 101 6.03 -3.82 -5.51
CA ILE A 101 6.51 -2.50 -5.09
C ILE A 101 6.00 -2.22 -3.68
N PRO A 102 6.76 -2.54 -2.61
CA PRO A 102 6.31 -2.32 -1.24
C PRO A 102 6.23 -0.84 -0.85
N ARG A 103 6.92 0.04 -1.59
CA ARG A 103 7.03 1.48 -1.30
C ARG A 103 6.67 2.34 -2.52
N SER A 104 5.48 2.12 -3.07
CA SER A 104 5.03 2.79 -4.30
C SER A 104 5.18 4.31 -4.25
N ASN A 105 4.87 4.95 -3.11
CA ASN A 105 5.19 6.35 -2.86
C ASN A 105 6.36 6.49 -1.87
N HIS A 106 7.57 6.12 -2.30
CA HIS A 106 8.75 6.08 -1.43
C HIS A 106 8.98 7.40 -0.66
N SER A 107 8.84 8.54 -1.34
CA SER A 107 8.96 9.85 -0.70
C SER A 107 7.99 10.05 0.48
N ALA A 108 6.77 9.52 0.42
CA ALA A 108 5.79 9.66 1.50
C ALA A 108 6.17 8.89 2.78
N PHE A 109 7.11 7.93 2.71
CA PHE A 109 7.65 7.26 3.90
C PHE A 109 8.61 8.15 4.71
N THR A 110 9.05 9.27 4.14
CA THR A 110 10.15 10.07 4.67
C THR A 110 9.67 11.22 5.58
N HIS A 111 8.37 11.26 5.88
CA HIS A 111 7.76 12.16 6.86
C HIS A 111 6.39 11.64 7.34
N ASN A 112 5.84 12.31 8.36
CA ASN A 112 4.45 12.16 8.77
C ASN A 112 3.60 13.37 8.38
N ASP A 113 2.28 13.19 8.40
CA ASP A 113 1.33 14.29 8.33
C ASP A 113 1.50 15.24 9.52
N ALA A 114 1.64 16.53 9.21
CA ALA A 114 1.80 17.56 10.22
C ALA A 114 0.57 17.61 11.13
N MET A 115 0.81 17.82 12.43
CA MET A 115 -0.23 17.94 13.48
C MET A 115 -1.02 16.66 13.80
N GLU A 116 -0.71 15.50 13.20
CA GLU A 116 -1.36 14.23 13.55
C GLU A 116 -0.77 13.55 14.79
N GLY A 117 0.44 13.94 15.18
CA GLY A 117 1.16 13.33 16.33
C GLY A 117 1.42 11.84 16.16
N ALA A 118 1.49 11.35 14.91
CA ALA A 118 1.75 9.97 14.57
C ALA A 118 3.17 9.54 14.99
N PRO A 119 3.39 8.27 15.32
CA PRO A 119 4.75 7.76 15.47
C PRO A 119 5.48 7.81 14.13
N GLN A 120 6.80 7.99 14.16
CA GLN A 120 7.63 7.90 12.94
C GLN A 120 7.86 6.44 12.54
N PHE A 121 7.95 5.57 13.55
CA PHE A 121 8.27 4.15 13.40
C PHE A 121 7.35 3.29 14.26
N PHE A 122 7.20 2.03 13.88
CA PHE A 122 6.57 0.98 14.68
C PHE A 122 7.35 -0.32 14.51
N SER A 123 7.34 -1.16 15.54
CA SER A 123 8.04 -2.42 15.61
C SER A 123 7.09 -3.60 15.57
N ILE A 124 7.54 -4.71 14.98
CA ILE A 124 6.91 -6.02 15.05
C ILE A 124 7.90 -6.98 15.72
N GLU A 125 7.48 -7.62 16.81
CA GLU A 125 8.27 -8.62 17.52
C GLU A 125 8.34 -9.92 16.69
N LEU A 126 9.54 -10.49 16.57
CA LEU A 126 9.78 -11.75 15.88
C LEU A 126 9.79 -12.91 16.88
N PRO A 127 9.58 -14.17 16.42
CA PRO A 127 9.59 -15.34 17.30
C PRO A 127 10.90 -15.57 18.08
N ASP A 128 12.02 -15.01 17.62
CA ASP A 128 13.32 -15.08 18.30
C ASP A 128 13.55 -13.97 19.35
N GLY A 129 12.56 -13.08 19.53
CA GLY A 129 12.59 -11.95 20.45
C GLY A 129 13.30 -10.70 19.91
N SER A 130 13.73 -10.70 18.65
CA SER A 130 14.19 -9.49 17.95
C SER A 130 13.00 -8.69 17.41
N GLU A 131 13.25 -7.44 16.98
CA GLU A 131 12.21 -6.57 16.41
C GLU A 131 12.54 -6.20 14.96
N ARG A 132 11.50 -6.17 14.11
CA ARG A 132 11.54 -5.52 12.80
C ARG A 132 10.88 -4.14 12.89
N VAL A 133 11.65 -3.10 12.55
CA VAL A 133 11.18 -1.71 12.57
C VAL A 133 10.69 -1.32 11.18
N PHE A 134 9.54 -0.66 11.13
CA PHE A 134 8.94 -0.11 9.91
C PHE A 134 8.59 1.37 10.11
N ARG A 135 8.42 2.10 9.00
CA ARG A 135 8.03 3.52 9.01
C ARG A 135 6.51 3.63 8.94
N PHE A 136 5.94 4.45 9.82
CA PHE A 136 4.62 5.00 9.61
C PHE A 136 4.81 6.35 8.92
N GLY A 137 4.37 6.48 7.67
CA GLY A 137 4.62 7.68 6.87
C GLY A 137 3.43 8.61 6.74
N SER A 138 3.35 9.33 5.62
CA SER A 138 2.27 10.24 5.28
C SER A 138 1.39 9.67 4.17
N ARG A 139 0.17 10.18 4.03
CA ARG A 139 -0.64 9.93 2.84
C ARG A 139 -0.07 10.59 1.57
N ARG A 140 0.74 11.64 1.72
CA ARG A 140 1.20 12.49 0.62
C ARG A 140 2.71 12.42 0.47
N THR A 141 3.21 12.59 -0.74
CA THR A 141 4.63 12.78 -1.06
C THR A 141 5.21 13.91 -0.22
N ASN A 142 6.46 13.75 0.22
CA ASN A 142 7.12 14.72 1.08
C ASN A 142 7.20 16.09 0.39
N PRO A 143 6.78 17.19 1.06
CA PRO A 143 6.91 18.55 0.51
C PRO A 143 8.35 18.94 0.13
N ILE A 144 9.36 18.25 0.68
CA ILE A 144 10.76 18.45 0.24
C ILE A 144 10.98 17.93 -1.18
N ALA A 145 10.35 16.81 -1.55
CA ALA A 145 10.40 16.25 -2.89
C ALA A 145 9.40 16.92 -3.84
N GLN A 146 8.29 17.44 -3.31
CA GLN A 146 7.26 18.12 -4.09
C GLN A 146 6.82 19.44 -3.46
N TRP A 147 7.37 20.53 -3.99
CA TRP A 147 6.93 21.88 -3.68
C TRP A 147 7.27 22.83 -4.84
N PRO A 148 6.45 23.85 -5.13
CA PRO A 148 5.15 24.14 -4.52
C PRO A 148 4.00 23.34 -5.14
N ASP A 149 3.01 23.01 -4.33
CA ASP A 149 1.72 22.52 -4.82
C ASP A 149 0.98 23.66 -5.54
N PRO A 150 0.34 23.41 -6.69
CA PRO A 150 -0.45 24.42 -7.36
C PRO A 150 -1.69 24.75 -6.53
N THR A 151 -2.34 25.89 -6.78
CA THR A 151 -3.64 26.18 -6.14
C THR A 151 -4.74 25.22 -6.62
N ILE A 152 -4.68 24.88 -7.91
CA ILE A 152 -5.59 23.96 -8.58
C ILE A 152 -4.72 22.96 -9.33
N TYR A 153 -4.95 21.68 -9.09
CA TYR A 153 -4.25 20.63 -9.81
C TYR A 153 -5.04 20.27 -11.08
N LEU A 154 -4.44 20.52 -12.24
CA LEU A 154 -4.97 20.14 -13.55
C LEU A 154 -4.45 18.74 -13.90
N HIS A 155 -5.31 17.75 -13.66
CA HIS A 155 -5.02 16.35 -13.88
C HIS A 155 -4.77 16.06 -15.38
N PRO A 156 -3.92 15.08 -15.76
CA PRO A 156 -3.64 14.72 -17.16
C PRO A 156 -4.89 14.43 -17.99
N THR A 157 -5.94 13.92 -17.36
CA THR A 157 -7.21 13.57 -18.00
C THR A 157 -8.17 14.76 -18.17
N GLY A 158 -7.76 15.97 -17.77
CA GLY A 158 -8.57 17.18 -17.81
C GLY A 158 -9.42 17.42 -16.57
N ALA A 159 -9.44 16.50 -15.61
CA ALA A 159 -10.09 16.70 -14.32
C ALA A 159 -9.41 17.82 -13.51
N THR A 160 -10.19 18.50 -12.67
CA THR A 160 -9.72 19.57 -11.80
C THR A 160 -9.83 19.11 -10.35
N LEU A 161 -8.70 19.07 -9.65
CA LEU A 161 -8.61 18.64 -8.26
C LEU A 161 -8.10 19.78 -7.36
N GLY A 162 -8.30 19.62 -6.06
CA GLY A 162 -7.68 20.50 -5.08
C GLY A 162 -6.17 20.46 -5.21
N GLY A 163 -5.51 21.62 -5.12
CA GLY A 163 -4.08 21.77 -5.35
C GLY A 163 -3.19 20.71 -4.70
N GLY A 164 -3.39 20.46 -3.41
CA GLY A 164 -2.59 19.48 -2.67
C GLY A 164 -2.75 18.04 -3.12
N GLU A 165 -3.80 17.67 -3.89
CA GLU A 165 -3.97 16.31 -4.41
C GLU A 165 -2.86 15.93 -5.40
N VAL A 166 -2.10 16.89 -5.92
CA VAL A 166 -0.89 16.60 -6.70
C VAL A 166 0.13 15.78 -5.91
N SER A 167 0.13 15.87 -4.57
CA SER A 167 1.02 15.13 -3.68
C SER A 167 0.44 13.78 -3.23
N ASN A 168 -0.76 13.42 -3.67
CA ASN A 168 -1.40 12.15 -3.35
C ASN A 168 -1.25 11.20 -4.56
N LEU A 169 -0.46 10.13 -4.41
CA LEU A 169 -0.17 9.20 -5.53
C LEU A 169 -1.45 8.60 -6.12
N ASN A 170 -2.42 8.25 -5.28
CA ASN A 170 -3.72 7.75 -5.73
C ASN A 170 -4.65 8.89 -6.24
N ARG A 171 -4.09 10.01 -6.70
CA ARG A 171 -4.78 11.09 -7.42
C ARG A 171 -4.00 11.59 -8.63
N THR A 172 -2.86 10.99 -8.94
CA THR A 172 -1.97 11.44 -10.01
C THR A 172 -1.84 10.46 -11.16
N PHE A 173 -2.42 9.25 -11.10
CA PHE A 173 -2.41 8.32 -12.22
C PHE A 173 -3.20 8.85 -13.43
N PRO A 174 -2.80 8.59 -14.69
CA PRO A 174 -1.67 7.76 -15.12
C PRO A 174 -0.31 8.48 -15.02
N GLY A 175 -0.30 9.72 -14.51
CA GLY A 175 0.91 10.51 -14.33
C GLY A 175 1.34 11.29 -15.56
N ARG A 176 2.49 11.95 -15.44
CA ARG A 176 3.21 12.62 -16.52
C ARG A 176 4.70 12.47 -16.25
N GLU A 177 5.44 11.92 -17.19
CA GLU A 177 6.90 11.78 -17.10
C GLU A 177 7.62 13.12 -16.88
N ASN A 178 7.06 14.19 -17.44
CA ASN A 178 7.56 15.57 -17.31
C ASN A 178 6.67 16.44 -16.40
N GLY A 179 5.91 15.82 -15.50
CA GLY A 179 5.00 16.50 -14.57
C GLY A 179 5.60 16.79 -13.19
N TYR A 180 4.71 16.94 -12.22
CA TYR A 180 5.07 17.05 -10.80
C TYR A 180 5.73 15.76 -10.30
N SER A 181 6.49 15.83 -9.22
CA SER A 181 7.24 14.70 -8.64
C SER A 181 6.38 13.45 -8.44
N THR A 182 5.19 13.57 -7.84
CA THR A 182 4.27 12.44 -7.64
C THR A 182 3.61 11.97 -8.94
N GLU A 183 3.42 12.86 -9.94
CA GLU A 183 2.98 12.45 -11.28
C GLU A 183 4.04 11.61 -12.00
N LYS A 184 5.33 11.84 -11.73
CA LYS A 184 6.41 11.02 -12.29
C LYS A 184 6.41 9.61 -11.71
N VAL A 185 6.12 9.47 -10.41
CA VAL A 185 5.96 8.14 -9.79
C VAL A 185 4.81 7.38 -10.44
N ALA A 186 3.65 8.03 -10.59
CA ALA A 186 2.50 7.44 -11.27
C ALA A 186 2.81 7.06 -12.74
N ALA A 187 3.54 7.92 -13.46
CA ALA A 187 3.97 7.65 -14.83
C ALA A 187 4.95 6.48 -14.90
N ALA A 188 5.89 6.37 -13.96
CA ALA A 188 6.84 5.26 -13.92
C ALA A 188 6.15 3.92 -13.66
N ILE A 189 5.17 3.89 -12.75
CA ILE A 189 4.32 2.70 -12.52
C ILE A 189 3.48 2.38 -13.77
N MET A 190 2.92 3.40 -14.43
CA MET A 190 2.19 3.20 -15.68
C MET A 190 3.09 2.65 -16.80
N ASN A 191 4.32 3.17 -16.94
CA ASN A 191 5.30 2.67 -17.89
C ASN A 191 5.68 1.22 -17.59
N LEU A 192 5.87 0.85 -16.31
CA LEU A 192 6.06 -0.55 -15.91
C LEU A 192 4.88 -1.41 -16.38
N VAL A 193 3.64 -0.99 -16.12
CA VAL A 193 2.45 -1.73 -16.55
C VAL A 193 2.42 -1.96 -18.06
N LEU A 194 2.78 -0.95 -18.85
CA LEU A 194 2.74 -1.00 -20.31
C LEU A 194 3.93 -1.77 -20.90
N GLU A 195 5.15 -1.56 -20.40
CA GLU A 195 6.37 -2.15 -20.95
C GLU A 195 6.54 -3.62 -20.55
N GLU A 196 6.07 -4.00 -19.35
CA GLU A 196 6.09 -5.37 -18.89
C GLU A 196 4.77 -6.10 -19.20
N ASP A 197 3.87 -5.55 -20.04
CA ASP A 197 2.53 -6.06 -20.36
C ASP A 197 1.83 -6.72 -19.16
N ILE A 198 1.65 -5.96 -18.07
CA ILE A 198 1.05 -6.50 -16.84
C ILE A 198 -0.41 -6.88 -17.09
N ASP A 199 -0.77 -8.13 -16.77
CA ASP A 199 -2.13 -8.66 -16.95
C ASP A 199 -3.08 -8.26 -15.79
N LEU A 200 -2.55 -8.23 -14.56
CA LEU A 200 -3.32 -7.96 -13.35
C LEU A 200 -2.55 -7.00 -12.44
N VAL A 201 -3.22 -5.96 -11.94
CA VAL A 201 -2.69 -5.00 -10.97
C VAL A 201 -3.56 -5.02 -9.71
N CYS A 202 -2.91 -5.10 -8.55
CA CYS A 202 -3.55 -5.01 -7.24
C CYS A 202 -2.86 -3.93 -6.40
N ASP A 203 -3.60 -2.89 -6.02
CA ASP A 203 -3.13 -1.79 -5.16
C ASP A 203 -3.68 -1.94 -3.74
N LEU A 204 -2.80 -2.04 -2.75
CA LEU A 204 -3.18 -2.33 -1.36
C LEU A 204 -3.34 -1.04 -0.56
N HIS A 205 -4.58 -0.77 -0.12
CA HIS A 205 -4.97 0.40 0.67
C HIS A 205 -5.62 -0.02 1.98
N GLU A 206 -5.70 0.94 2.88
CA GLU A 206 -6.55 0.85 4.05
C GLU A 206 -7.47 2.05 4.20
N SER A 207 -8.61 1.81 4.83
CA SER A 207 -9.67 2.79 4.99
C SER A 207 -10.06 2.94 6.44
N SER A 208 -10.43 4.14 6.83
CA SER A 208 -10.84 4.45 8.20
C SER A 208 -12.19 3.78 8.49
N PRO A 209 -12.42 3.24 9.72
CA PRO A 209 -13.64 2.50 10.05
C PRO A 209 -14.96 3.26 9.77
N GLU A 210 -14.93 4.59 9.77
CA GLU A 210 -16.07 5.48 9.51
C GLU A 210 -16.30 5.83 8.03
N TYR A 211 -15.49 5.30 7.10
CA TYR A 211 -15.66 5.52 5.65
C TYR A 211 -16.39 4.36 4.97
N PRO A 212 -17.24 4.64 3.96
CA PRO A 212 -18.13 3.63 3.37
C PRO A 212 -17.40 2.56 2.56
N VAL A 213 -16.37 2.96 1.81
CA VAL A 213 -15.50 2.06 1.05
C VAL A 213 -14.46 1.52 2.03
N ASN A 214 -14.75 0.36 2.60
CA ASN A 214 -13.94 -0.28 3.63
C ASN A 214 -14.21 -1.79 3.61
N ASN A 215 -13.17 -2.60 3.85
CA ASN A 215 -13.21 -4.06 3.68
C ASN A 215 -13.81 -4.40 2.31
N ALA A 216 -13.20 -3.89 1.25
CA ALA A 216 -13.76 -3.92 -0.10
C ALA A 216 -12.71 -4.23 -1.17
N ILE A 217 -13.15 -4.90 -2.23
CA ILE A 217 -12.46 -4.96 -3.52
C ILE A 217 -13.03 -3.83 -4.37
N VAL A 218 -12.23 -2.79 -4.60
CA VAL A 218 -12.53 -1.73 -5.54
C VAL A 218 -12.01 -2.14 -6.91
N PHE A 219 -12.84 -2.17 -7.95
CA PHE A 219 -12.43 -2.73 -9.25
C PHE A 219 -12.74 -1.81 -10.43
N HIS A 220 -11.86 -1.85 -11.45
CA HIS A 220 -12.18 -1.34 -12.78
C HIS A 220 -13.28 -2.20 -13.42
N GLN A 221 -14.15 -1.64 -14.27
CA GLN A 221 -15.30 -2.36 -14.84
C GLN A 221 -14.89 -3.62 -15.60
N GLU A 222 -13.72 -3.62 -16.22
CA GLU A 222 -13.19 -4.79 -16.92
C GLU A 222 -12.83 -5.94 -15.97
N ALA A 223 -12.49 -5.64 -14.72
CA ALA A 223 -12.21 -6.62 -13.68
C ALA A 223 -13.44 -7.06 -12.86
N ALA A 224 -14.66 -6.69 -13.29
CA ALA A 224 -15.89 -6.97 -12.52
C ALA A 224 -16.13 -8.46 -12.28
N GLU A 225 -16.00 -9.31 -13.30
CA GLU A 225 -16.21 -10.75 -13.17
C GLU A 225 -15.18 -11.39 -12.23
N LEU A 226 -13.91 -10.97 -12.35
CA LEU A 226 -12.82 -11.40 -11.46
C LEU A 226 -13.10 -10.99 -10.01
N ALA A 227 -13.50 -9.75 -9.77
CA ALA A 227 -13.79 -9.25 -8.43
C ALA A 227 -14.98 -9.99 -7.79
N ILE A 228 -16.05 -10.23 -8.53
CA ILE A 228 -17.22 -10.99 -8.07
C ILE A 228 -16.83 -12.42 -7.69
N MET A 229 -16.08 -13.12 -8.56
CA MET A 229 -15.62 -14.48 -8.27
C MET A 229 -14.74 -14.51 -7.02
N THR A 230 -13.81 -13.57 -6.90
CA THR A 230 -12.91 -13.43 -5.74
C THR A 230 -13.70 -13.24 -4.44
N GLN A 231 -14.66 -12.33 -4.43
CA GLN A 231 -15.48 -12.04 -3.25
C GLN A 231 -16.33 -13.25 -2.84
N MET A 232 -16.96 -13.94 -3.80
CA MET A 232 -17.72 -15.17 -3.52
C MET A 232 -16.84 -16.26 -2.88
N MET A 233 -15.62 -16.44 -3.37
CA MET A 233 -14.69 -17.44 -2.83
C MET A 233 -14.17 -17.06 -1.44
N LEU A 234 -13.90 -15.78 -1.17
CA LEU A 234 -13.54 -15.29 0.17
C LEU A 234 -14.68 -15.49 1.17
N GLU A 235 -15.93 -15.24 0.79
CA GLU A 235 -17.08 -15.48 1.67
C GLU A 235 -17.25 -16.97 2.03
N ILE A 236 -16.96 -17.88 1.09
CA ILE A 236 -16.95 -19.33 1.35
C ILE A 236 -15.88 -19.69 2.40
N GLU A 237 -14.76 -18.98 2.39
CA GLU A 237 -13.69 -19.11 3.39
C GLU A 237 -13.97 -18.34 4.69
N GLY A 238 -15.11 -17.65 4.80
CA GLY A 238 -15.51 -16.90 5.99
C GLY A 238 -14.91 -15.50 6.09
N ILE A 239 -14.30 -14.99 5.01
CA ILE A 239 -13.74 -13.64 4.95
C ILE A 239 -14.76 -12.72 4.27
N ASP A 240 -15.47 -11.91 5.07
CA ASP A 240 -16.39 -10.89 4.55
C ASP A 240 -15.63 -9.77 3.84
N ILE A 241 -16.07 -9.44 2.63
CA ILE A 241 -15.51 -8.37 1.80
C ILE A 241 -16.58 -7.84 0.83
N ARG A 242 -16.63 -6.52 0.66
CA ARG A 242 -17.57 -5.85 -0.24
C ARG A 242 -17.00 -5.68 -1.64
N LEU A 243 -17.88 -5.37 -2.59
CA LEU A 243 -17.54 -5.00 -3.95
C LEU A 243 -17.88 -3.53 -4.16
N GLU A 244 -16.92 -2.76 -4.69
CA GLU A 244 -17.10 -1.36 -5.01
C GLU A 244 -16.62 -1.12 -6.45
N GLU A 245 -17.53 -0.81 -7.36
CA GLU A 245 -17.13 -0.46 -8.71
C GLU A 245 -16.47 0.92 -8.70
N SER A 246 -15.31 1.04 -9.36
CA SER A 246 -14.60 2.30 -9.47
C SER A 246 -15.44 3.36 -10.21
N PRO A 247 -15.64 4.57 -9.65
CA PRO A 247 -16.44 5.60 -10.31
C PRO A 247 -15.75 6.16 -11.55
N VAL A 248 -16.42 6.10 -12.71
CA VAL A 248 -15.90 6.57 -14.02
C VAL A 248 -15.44 8.03 -13.99
N ASN A 249 -16.15 8.89 -13.25
CA ASN A 249 -15.86 10.33 -13.19
C ASN A 249 -14.83 10.71 -12.11
N LEU A 250 -14.40 9.77 -11.26
CA LEU A 250 -13.42 10.02 -10.22
C LEU A 250 -12.01 9.69 -10.74
N ARG A 251 -11.41 10.69 -11.38
CA ARG A 251 -10.10 10.59 -12.05
C ARG A 251 -8.93 10.64 -11.05
N GLY A 252 -7.78 10.12 -11.48
CA GLY A 252 -6.52 10.10 -10.74
C GLY A 252 -6.27 8.85 -9.89
N LEU A 253 -7.25 7.96 -9.77
CA LEU A 253 -7.15 6.74 -8.97
C LEU A 253 -6.34 5.66 -9.70
N THR A 254 -5.50 4.90 -8.99
CA THR A 254 -4.72 3.79 -9.54
C THR A 254 -5.58 2.84 -10.38
N HIS A 255 -6.66 2.34 -9.79
CA HIS A 255 -7.53 1.36 -10.45
C HIS A 255 -8.41 1.94 -11.57
N ARG A 256 -8.65 3.25 -11.58
CA ARG A 256 -9.38 3.91 -12.66
C ARG A 256 -8.45 4.12 -13.85
N GLU A 257 -7.30 4.72 -13.58
CA GLU A 257 -6.47 5.29 -14.62
C GLU A 257 -5.55 4.27 -15.25
N ILE A 258 -5.09 3.25 -14.51
CA ILE A 258 -4.40 2.12 -15.13
C ILE A 258 -5.40 1.37 -16.02
N GLY A 259 -6.59 1.02 -15.51
CA GLY A 259 -7.60 0.29 -16.29
C GLY A 259 -8.13 1.06 -17.52
N ASP A 260 -8.22 2.40 -17.47
CA ASP A 260 -8.60 3.22 -18.63
C ASP A 260 -7.48 3.32 -19.69
N ASN A 261 -6.22 3.03 -19.34
CA ASN A 261 -5.04 3.31 -20.17
C ASN A 261 -4.14 2.08 -20.45
N SER A 262 -4.53 0.87 -20.05
CA SER A 262 -3.86 -0.39 -20.38
C SER A 262 -4.87 -1.53 -20.54
N ASP A 263 -4.41 -2.69 -20.98
CA ASP A 263 -5.23 -3.92 -21.06
C ASP A 263 -5.24 -4.70 -19.72
N ALA A 264 -4.70 -4.11 -18.64
CA ALA A 264 -4.58 -4.77 -17.35
C ALA A 264 -5.92 -4.81 -16.60
N TYR A 265 -6.21 -5.93 -15.97
CA TYR A 265 -7.26 -6.02 -14.97
C TYR A 265 -6.77 -5.31 -13.71
N VAL A 266 -7.55 -4.38 -13.16
CA VAL A 266 -7.11 -3.61 -11.99
C VAL A 266 -8.10 -3.67 -10.85
N VAL A 267 -7.57 -4.01 -9.68
CA VAL A 267 -8.27 -3.95 -8.40
C VAL A 267 -7.46 -3.16 -7.37
N LEU A 268 -8.16 -2.62 -6.39
CA LEU A 268 -7.60 -2.00 -5.20
C LEU A 268 -8.30 -2.64 -4.00
N LEU A 269 -7.52 -3.05 -3.01
CA LEU A 269 -8.03 -3.70 -1.81
C LEU A 269 -8.06 -2.71 -0.66
N GLU A 270 -9.19 -2.64 0.04
CA GLU A 270 -9.36 -1.80 1.22
C GLU A 270 -9.56 -2.68 2.45
N VAL A 271 -8.78 -2.44 3.50
CA VAL A 271 -8.98 -3.05 4.83
C VAL A 271 -9.14 -1.96 5.89
N SER A 272 -9.98 -2.19 6.89
CA SER A 272 -10.21 -1.23 7.96
C SER A 272 -8.94 -0.93 8.77
N ASN A 273 -8.57 0.35 8.90
CA ASN A 273 -7.43 0.84 9.68
C ASN A 273 -7.85 1.92 10.69
N PRO A 274 -7.94 1.59 11.99
CA PRO A 274 -8.28 2.52 13.05
C PRO A 274 -7.28 3.67 13.22
N SER A 275 -6.00 3.45 12.93
CA SER A 275 -4.97 4.49 13.05
C SER A 275 -5.10 5.60 12.01
N GLN A 276 -5.91 5.42 10.96
CA GLN A 276 -6.09 6.38 9.88
C GLN A 276 -7.24 7.38 10.13
N GLY A 277 -8.33 6.94 10.79
CA GLY A 277 -9.57 7.72 10.85
C GLY A 277 -9.65 8.76 11.95
N ARG A 278 -10.55 9.73 11.79
CA ARG A 278 -10.63 10.96 12.60
C ARG A 278 -11.33 10.78 13.94
N LEU A 279 -12.01 9.65 14.14
CA LEU A 279 -12.67 9.34 15.41
C LEU A 279 -11.71 8.79 16.47
N ARG A 280 -10.47 8.43 16.08
CA ARG A 280 -9.47 7.82 16.95
C ARG A 280 -8.97 8.74 18.06
N GLY A 281 -8.36 8.14 19.08
CA GLY A 281 -7.62 8.84 20.13
C GLY A 281 -6.23 9.29 19.67
N LYS A 282 -5.24 9.15 20.55
CA LYS A 282 -3.85 9.45 20.20
C LYS A 282 -3.34 8.37 19.24
N THR A 283 -2.73 8.78 18.13
CA THR A 283 -2.01 7.87 17.23
C THR A 283 -0.72 7.40 17.91
N THR A 284 -0.75 6.23 18.54
CA THR A 284 0.41 5.55 19.13
C THR A 284 0.83 4.38 18.26
N GLU A 285 2.05 3.90 18.47
CA GLU A 285 2.49 2.62 17.91
C GLU A 285 1.53 1.48 18.27
N GLU A 286 1.08 1.39 19.52
CA GLU A 286 0.06 0.41 19.96
C GLU A 286 -1.26 0.53 19.18
N LEU A 287 -1.72 1.75 18.84
CA LEU A 287 -2.92 1.89 17.98
C LEU A 287 -2.63 1.41 16.54
N VAL A 288 -1.40 1.60 16.07
CA VAL A 288 -0.96 1.14 14.76
C VAL A 288 -0.83 -0.38 14.72
N THR A 289 -0.39 -1.04 15.79
CA THR A 289 -0.21 -2.51 15.83
C THR A 289 -1.46 -3.24 16.27
N GLU A 290 -2.07 -2.86 17.40
CA GLU A 290 -3.22 -3.55 17.98
C GLU A 290 -4.55 -3.12 17.35
N GLY A 291 -4.63 -1.88 16.84
CA GLY A 291 -5.84 -1.36 16.22
C GLY A 291 -7.03 -1.23 17.19
N ILE A 292 -6.78 -1.15 18.50
CA ILE A 292 -7.82 -0.99 19.53
C ILE A 292 -7.90 0.47 20.00
N ASP A 293 -9.09 1.07 19.91
CA ASP A 293 -9.35 2.43 20.37
C ASP A 293 -10.76 2.56 20.98
N LYS A 294 -10.82 3.20 22.15
CA LYS A 294 -12.06 3.38 22.91
C LYS A 294 -13.11 4.25 22.22
N TYR A 295 -12.71 5.19 21.37
CA TYR A 295 -13.64 6.05 20.65
C TYR A 295 -14.23 5.32 19.45
N TYR A 296 -13.50 4.42 18.78
CA TYR A 296 -14.11 3.52 17.81
C TYR A 296 -15.05 2.50 18.46
N LEU A 297 -14.71 1.96 19.63
CA LEU A 297 -15.65 1.12 20.39
C LEU A 297 -16.97 1.85 20.67
N GLN A 298 -16.88 3.14 21.03
CA GLN A 298 -18.06 3.97 21.24
C GLN A 298 -18.80 4.27 19.93
N ALA A 299 -18.08 4.65 18.87
CA ALA A 299 -18.66 4.93 17.55
C ALA A 299 -19.37 3.70 16.94
N SER A 300 -18.83 2.50 17.18
CA SER A 300 -19.43 1.23 16.80
C SER A 300 -20.78 1.02 17.51
N LYS A 301 -20.84 1.22 18.84
CA LYS A 301 -22.08 1.16 19.64
C LYS A 301 -23.12 2.17 19.17
N ASP A 302 -22.67 3.32 18.66
CA ASP A 302 -23.53 4.38 18.14
C ASP A 302 -23.92 4.19 16.67
N GLY A 303 -23.49 3.08 16.02
CA GLY A 303 -23.80 2.77 14.63
C GLY A 303 -23.20 3.76 13.62
N LYS A 304 -22.00 4.28 13.90
CA LYS A 304 -21.31 5.31 13.09
C LYS A 304 -20.23 4.76 12.17
N LEU A 305 -19.97 3.45 12.20
CA LEU A 305 -18.92 2.80 11.42
C LEU A 305 -19.52 1.99 10.27
N PHE A 306 -18.73 1.84 9.21
CA PHE A 306 -19.06 1.01 8.05
C PHE A 306 -18.35 -0.35 8.08
N ALA A 307 -17.33 -0.49 8.91
CA ALA A 307 -16.64 -1.73 9.24
C ALA A 307 -17.04 -2.22 10.65
N PRO A 308 -17.18 -3.54 10.85
CA PRO A 308 -17.45 -4.11 12.18
C PRO A 308 -16.28 -3.81 13.13
N TYR A 309 -16.56 -3.29 14.31
CA TYR A 309 -15.52 -2.94 15.27
C TYR A 309 -15.95 -3.30 16.69
N ASP A 310 -15.21 -4.19 17.34
CA ASP A 310 -15.47 -4.67 18.70
C ASP A 310 -14.20 -4.63 19.56
N GLU A 311 -14.21 -5.28 20.73
CA GLU A 311 -13.06 -5.28 21.66
C GLU A 311 -11.76 -5.87 21.07
N SER A 312 -11.84 -6.65 19.98
CA SER A 312 -10.67 -7.16 19.26
C SER A 312 -10.04 -6.13 18.31
N GLY A 313 -10.77 -5.07 17.94
CA GLY A 313 -10.27 -4.01 17.07
C GLY A 313 -9.94 -4.48 15.65
N TYR A 314 -8.90 -3.89 15.06
CA TYR A 314 -8.32 -4.31 13.78
C TYR A 314 -6.79 -4.37 13.89
N PRO A 315 -6.24 -5.44 14.50
CA PRO A 315 -4.81 -5.59 14.64
C PRO A 315 -4.13 -5.66 13.28
N LEU A 316 -2.90 -5.18 13.20
CA LEU A 316 -2.10 -5.15 11.98
C LEU A 316 -1.95 -6.54 11.36
N ASP A 317 -1.78 -7.56 12.19
CA ASP A 317 -1.73 -8.97 11.82
C ASP A 317 -2.98 -9.39 11.03
N LEU A 318 -4.17 -9.06 11.53
CA LEU A 318 -5.43 -9.28 10.83
C LEU A 318 -5.49 -8.50 9.50
N ARG A 319 -5.00 -7.25 9.48
CA ARG A 319 -5.07 -6.42 8.29
C ARG A 319 -4.17 -6.95 7.18
N VAL A 320 -2.96 -7.37 7.52
CA VAL A 320 -2.05 -8.07 6.60
C VAL A 320 -2.64 -9.41 6.15
N ALA A 321 -3.19 -10.21 7.08
CA ALA A 321 -3.84 -11.48 6.76
C ALA A 321 -4.96 -11.32 5.73
N ARG A 322 -5.81 -10.30 5.90
CA ARG A 322 -6.91 -9.99 4.96
C ARG A 322 -6.39 -9.63 3.57
N HIS A 323 -5.35 -8.79 3.46
CA HIS A 323 -4.73 -8.49 2.17
C HIS A 323 -4.15 -9.75 1.51
N VAL A 324 -3.32 -10.52 2.23
CA VAL A 324 -2.65 -11.71 1.68
C VAL A 324 -3.65 -12.77 1.24
N ALA A 325 -4.69 -13.04 2.06
CA ALA A 325 -5.75 -13.97 1.71
C ALA A 325 -6.53 -13.51 0.47
N THR A 326 -6.85 -12.22 0.39
CA THR A 326 -7.56 -11.66 -0.77
C THR A 326 -6.73 -11.77 -2.04
N ILE A 327 -5.42 -11.50 -1.99
CA ILE A 327 -4.53 -11.66 -3.17
C ILE A 327 -4.46 -13.13 -3.60
N ARG A 328 -4.34 -14.07 -2.64
CA ARG A 328 -4.34 -15.51 -2.95
C ARG A 328 -5.62 -15.91 -3.69
N VAL A 329 -6.78 -15.57 -3.14
CA VAL A 329 -8.08 -15.91 -3.74
C VAL A 329 -8.30 -15.18 -5.08
N LEU A 330 -7.80 -13.95 -5.22
CA LEU A 330 -7.82 -13.20 -6.47
C LEU A 330 -7.04 -13.94 -7.56
N LEU A 331 -5.84 -14.44 -7.25
CA LEU A 331 -5.01 -15.20 -8.20
C LEU A 331 -5.60 -16.59 -8.47
N ASP A 332 -6.18 -17.25 -7.48
CA ASP A 332 -6.92 -18.50 -7.70
C ASP A 332 -8.09 -18.29 -8.67
N SER A 333 -8.84 -17.19 -8.49
CA SER A 333 -9.94 -16.81 -9.38
C SER A 333 -9.44 -16.42 -10.78
N TRP A 334 -8.33 -15.70 -10.87
CA TRP A 334 -7.64 -15.39 -12.13
C TRP A 334 -7.28 -16.68 -12.90
N ASN A 335 -6.69 -17.65 -12.22
CA ASN A 335 -6.27 -18.92 -12.82
C ASN A 335 -7.46 -19.76 -13.31
N MET A 336 -8.64 -19.61 -12.69
CA MET A 336 -9.88 -20.24 -13.18
C MET A 336 -10.39 -19.57 -14.46
N MET A 337 -10.28 -18.24 -14.56
CA MET A 337 -10.76 -17.46 -15.70
C MET A 337 -9.80 -17.49 -16.90
N PHE A 338 -8.50 -17.47 -16.65
CA PHE A 338 -7.42 -17.34 -17.64
C PHE A 338 -6.37 -18.45 -17.49
N PRO A 339 -6.75 -19.73 -17.72
CA PRO A 339 -5.83 -20.86 -17.54
C PRO A 339 -4.58 -20.77 -18.42
N GLU A 340 -4.65 -20.09 -19.56
CA GLU A 340 -3.51 -19.84 -20.46
C GLU A 340 -2.52 -18.79 -19.93
N ARG A 341 -2.92 -18.00 -18.93
CA ARG A 341 -2.12 -16.96 -18.27
C ARG A 341 -2.04 -17.20 -16.77
N THR A 342 -1.88 -18.47 -16.40
CA THR A 342 -1.79 -18.88 -14.99
C THR A 342 -0.68 -18.10 -14.26
N ILE A 343 -0.97 -17.67 -13.04
CA ILE A 343 -0.02 -17.10 -12.07
C ILE A 343 -0.12 -18.00 -10.84
N PHE A 344 0.83 -18.93 -10.71
CA PHE A 344 0.78 -19.93 -9.64
C PHE A 344 1.89 -19.66 -8.63
N LEU A 345 1.50 -19.23 -7.43
CA LEU A 345 2.40 -18.89 -6.34
C LEU A 345 2.56 -20.08 -5.38
N SER A 346 3.74 -20.19 -4.79
CA SER A 346 4.01 -21.08 -3.66
C SER A 346 4.40 -20.28 -2.42
N ASP A 347 4.27 -20.92 -1.26
CA ASP A 347 4.73 -20.38 0.02
C ASP A 347 4.03 -19.07 0.44
N VAL A 348 2.83 -18.81 -0.11
CA VAL A 348 1.95 -17.74 0.37
C VAL A 348 1.50 -18.08 1.80
N PRO A 349 1.78 -17.23 2.79
CA PRO A 349 1.38 -17.50 4.17
C PRO A 349 -0.13 -17.70 4.32
N PRO A 350 -0.57 -18.71 5.12
CA PRO A 350 -1.98 -18.93 5.38
C PRO A 350 -2.58 -17.81 6.25
N TYR A 351 -3.88 -17.58 6.09
CA TYR A 351 -4.61 -16.53 6.80
C TYR A 351 -4.49 -16.66 8.32
N GLU A 352 -4.74 -17.86 8.86
CA GLU A 352 -4.69 -18.13 10.30
C GLU A 352 -3.28 -17.92 10.85
N GLY A 353 -2.25 -18.30 10.09
CA GLY A 353 -0.86 -18.09 10.51
C GLY A 353 -0.53 -16.60 10.64
N LEU A 354 -0.97 -15.77 9.69
CA LEU A 354 -0.77 -14.32 9.75
C LEU A 354 -1.57 -13.66 10.88
N VAL A 355 -2.79 -14.15 11.16
CA VAL A 355 -3.60 -13.68 12.30
C VAL A 355 -2.96 -14.04 13.64
N ASP A 356 -2.33 -15.22 13.74
CA ASP A 356 -1.67 -15.68 14.96
C ASP A 356 -0.34 -14.95 15.25
N GLY A 357 0.31 -14.38 14.23
CA GLY A 357 1.51 -13.57 14.41
C GLY A 357 2.24 -13.22 13.12
N LEU A 358 2.13 -11.97 12.69
CA LEU A 358 2.82 -11.45 11.50
C LEU A 358 4.35 -11.63 11.57
N GLY A 359 4.93 -11.49 12.76
CA GLY A 359 6.38 -11.62 12.98
C GLY A 359 6.95 -12.97 12.52
N THR A 360 6.14 -14.04 12.44
CA THR A 360 6.56 -15.34 11.93
C THR A 360 6.96 -15.30 10.44
N TYR A 361 6.43 -14.33 9.70
CA TYR A 361 6.61 -14.18 8.25
C TYR A 361 7.50 -12.98 7.89
N LEU A 362 8.25 -12.47 8.87
CA LEU A 362 9.24 -11.42 8.68
C LEU A 362 10.61 -11.96 9.05
N ASN A 363 11.58 -11.81 8.14
CA ASN A 363 12.95 -12.26 8.35
C ASN A 363 13.70 -11.29 9.28
N PRO A 364 14.55 -11.77 10.20
CA PRO A 364 15.34 -10.87 11.06
C PRO A 364 16.35 -10.04 10.26
N VAL A 365 16.65 -8.83 10.75
CA VAL A 365 17.77 -8.03 10.24
C VAL A 365 19.05 -8.55 10.87
N SER A 366 19.96 -9.10 10.06
CA SER A 366 21.24 -9.66 10.50
C SER A 366 22.25 -8.64 10.99
#